data_AF-A0A9R1AFG6-F1
#
_entry.id   AF-A0A9R1AFG6-F1
#
_cell.length_a   1.000
_cell.length_b   1.000
_cell.length_c   1.000
_cell.angle_alpha   90.00
_cell.angle_beta   90.00
_cell.angle_gamma   90.00
#
_symmetry.space_group_name_H-M   'P 1'
#
loop_
_entity.id
_entity.type
_entity.pdbx_description
1 polymer ?
#
loop_
_entity_poly.entity_id
_entity_poly.type
_entity_poly.pdbx_seq_one_letter_code
_entity_poly.pdbx_strand_id
1 'polypeptide(L)'
;MNPGIWEYVKVHSDDLSVEGITPSEYLKFKETLYDEKWAKDDNSLEVDFGALDLSTPHLTLPSSIGNGMQFISKFMSSKLNDKPESMKPLLDYLLTLNYRGEKLMVNDTIDTVDKLQTALLLAEVFVSGLPKFTPYLKFEQRFQEWGLEKGWGENAERCKETLNFLSEVLQAPDPINMEKFFSRVPSIFNIVVFSIHGYFGQEKVLGLPDTGGQVVYILDQVRSMEEELLQRIKQQGLHITPKILVLTRLIPDSKGTKCNVELEPVENTKYSHILRVPFKTEDGKDLRQWVSRFDIYPYLERYTQDASAKILDILEGKPDLIIGNYTDGNLVASLMSSKLGVTQGTIAHALEKTKYENSDAKWRELDQKYHFSCQFTADMIAMNTTDFIITSTYQEIAGRSVG
;
A
#
# COMPACT_ATOMS: atom_id res chain seq x y z
N MET A 1 11.26 16.12 24.49
CA MET A 1 10.37 14.94 24.53
C MET A 1 10.77 13.97 23.43
N ASN A 2 10.75 12.66 23.69
CA ASN A 2 11.04 11.63 22.68
C ASN A 2 9.77 11.35 21.86
N PRO A 3 9.78 11.53 20.53
CA PRO A 3 8.61 11.23 19.70
C PRO A 3 8.15 9.78 19.85
N GLY A 4 6.84 9.57 19.91
CA GLY A 4 6.23 8.24 20.07
C GLY A 4 6.18 7.71 21.51
N ILE A 5 6.67 8.45 22.49
CA ILE A 5 6.58 8.09 23.92
C ILE A 5 5.62 9.06 24.62
N TRP A 6 4.62 8.50 25.32
CA TRP A 6 3.60 9.26 26.04
C TRP A 6 3.55 8.81 27.49
N GLU A 7 3.54 9.78 28.40
CA GLU A 7 3.27 9.58 29.83
C GLU A 7 2.07 10.45 30.20
N TYR A 8 1.09 9.88 30.88
CA TYR A 8 -0.11 10.58 31.31
C TYR A 8 -0.07 10.71 32.83
N VAL A 9 -0.32 11.92 33.33
CA VAL A 9 -0.30 12.22 34.76
C VAL A 9 -1.48 13.08 35.14
N LYS A 10 -1.92 12.94 36.38
CA LYS A 10 -2.88 13.81 37.05
C LYS A 10 -2.14 14.61 38.13
N VAL A 11 -2.44 15.90 38.23
CA VAL A 11 -1.86 16.80 39.23
C VAL A 11 -2.99 17.35 40.11
N HIS A 12 -2.87 17.17 41.42
CA HIS A 12 -3.82 17.70 42.39
C HIS A 12 -3.53 19.19 42.67
N SER A 13 -4.54 20.06 42.54
CA SER A 13 -4.36 21.52 42.69
C SER A 13 -3.98 21.95 44.11
N ASP A 14 -4.41 21.19 45.11
CA ASP A 14 -4.36 21.62 46.51
C ASP A 14 -3.02 21.29 47.17
N ASP A 15 -2.43 20.14 46.82
CA ASP A 15 -1.17 19.64 47.40
C ASP A 15 -0.06 19.43 46.37
N LEU A 16 -0.33 19.70 45.09
CA LEU A 16 0.60 19.51 43.95
C LEU A 16 1.13 18.09 43.82
N SER A 17 0.43 17.10 44.39
CA SER A 17 0.77 15.68 44.21
C SER A 17 0.54 15.25 42.77
N VAL A 18 1.41 14.36 42.29
CA VAL A 18 1.41 13.84 40.92
C VAL A 18 1.17 12.34 40.96
N GLU A 19 0.15 11.90 40.21
CA GLU A 19 -0.22 10.50 40.05
C GLU A 19 -0.10 10.12 38.57
N GLY A 20 0.58 9.01 38.28
CA GLY A 20 0.61 8.46 36.92
C GLY A 20 -0.71 7.78 36.58
N ILE A 21 -1.25 8.01 35.39
CA ILE A 21 -2.52 7.44 34.92
C ILE A 21 -2.32 6.72 33.58
N THR A 22 -3.25 5.83 33.26
CA THR A 22 -3.30 5.10 32.00
C THR A 22 -3.84 5.98 30.86
N PRO A 23 -3.59 5.63 29.58
CA PRO A 23 -4.21 6.29 28.43
C PRO A 23 -5.75 6.26 28.50
N SER A 24 -6.34 5.14 28.92
CA SER A 24 -7.78 4.97 29.04
C SER A 24 -8.37 5.88 30.12
N GLU A 25 -7.71 6.02 31.28
CA GLU A 25 -8.11 6.97 32.32
C GLU A 25 -8.00 8.42 31.83
N TYR A 26 -6.92 8.77 31.14
CA TYR A 26 -6.76 10.09 30.54
C TYR A 26 -7.90 10.43 29.55
N LEU A 27 -8.26 9.48 28.69
CA LEU A 27 -9.36 9.65 27.73
C LEU A 27 -10.71 9.81 28.45
N LYS A 28 -11.00 9.03 29.50
CA LYS A 28 -12.20 9.21 30.33
C LYS A 28 -12.29 10.59 30.98
N PHE A 29 -11.17 11.14 31.45
CA PHE A 29 -11.13 12.53 31.95
C PHE A 29 -11.44 13.53 30.83
N LYS A 30 -10.85 13.34 29.64
CA LYS A 30 -11.12 14.19 28.47
C LYS A 30 -12.60 14.14 28.09
N GLU A 31 -13.21 12.96 28.08
CA GLU A 31 -14.63 12.76 27.77
C GLU A 31 -15.55 13.43 28.80
N THR A 32 -15.20 13.36 30.09
CA THR A 32 -15.98 13.97 31.18
C THR A 32 -16.20 15.48 31.00
N LEU A 33 -15.27 16.17 30.33
CA LEU A 33 -15.38 17.60 30.02
C LEU A 33 -16.52 17.93 29.04
N TYR A 34 -16.94 16.96 28.23
CA TYR A 34 -17.93 17.14 27.16
C TYR A 34 -19.21 16.34 27.40
N ASP A 35 -19.11 15.12 27.92
CA ASP A 35 -20.23 14.23 28.20
C ASP A 35 -19.94 13.32 29.40
N GLU A 36 -20.34 13.76 30.59
CA GLU A 36 -20.15 13.01 31.83
C GLU A 36 -20.90 11.67 31.86
N LYS A 37 -22.03 11.56 31.14
CA LYS A 37 -22.80 10.30 31.09
C LYS A 37 -22.06 9.27 30.26
N TRP A 38 -21.56 9.68 29.09
CA TRP A 38 -20.76 8.81 28.23
C TRP A 38 -19.48 8.34 28.93
N ALA A 39 -18.74 9.26 29.58
CA ALA A 39 -17.50 8.93 30.27
C ALA A 39 -17.66 7.90 31.41
N LYS A 40 -18.89 7.70 31.90
CA LYS A 40 -19.25 6.75 32.96
C LYS A 40 -20.01 5.52 32.44
N ASP A 41 -20.16 5.36 31.13
CA ASP A 41 -20.83 4.20 30.54
C ASP A 41 -19.88 3.01 30.46
N ASP A 42 -20.10 2.00 31.30
CA ASP A 42 -19.34 0.75 31.32
C ASP A 42 -19.48 -0.08 30.04
N ASN A 43 -20.44 0.25 29.16
CA ASN A 43 -20.65 -0.42 27.86
C ASN A 43 -20.04 0.35 26.68
N SER A 44 -19.31 1.44 26.94
CA SER A 44 -18.60 2.18 25.90
C SER A 44 -17.54 1.30 25.23
N LEU A 45 -17.47 1.37 23.89
CA LEU A 45 -16.51 0.59 23.12
C LEU A 45 -15.10 1.20 23.25
N GLU A 46 -14.18 0.41 23.78
CA GLU A 46 -12.74 0.71 23.74
C GLU A 46 -12.08 -0.12 22.63
N VAL A 47 -11.44 0.57 21.69
CA VAL A 47 -10.73 -0.08 20.56
C VAL A 47 -9.24 -0.08 20.86
N ASP A 48 -8.69 -1.26 21.19
CA ASP A 48 -7.27 -1.44 21.50
C ASP A 48 -6.58 -2.37 20.49
N PHE A 49 -5.81 -1.79 19.57
CA PHE A 49 -4.96 -2.54 18.63
C PHE A 49 -3.67 -3.08 19.28
N GLY A 50 -3.27 -2.56 20.45
CA GLY A 50 -2.10 -3.04 21.19
C GLY A 50 -2.33 -4.40 21.86
N ALA A 51 -3.59 -4.78 22.07
CA ALA A 51 -3.96 -6.12 22.54
C ALA A 51 -3.75 -7.21 21.47
N LEU A 52 -3.56 -6.84 20.20
CA LEU A 52 -3.22 -7.79 19.15
C LEU A 52 -1.75 -8.21 19.31
N ASP A 53 -1.51 -9.50 19.55
CA ASP A 53 -0.17 -10.08 19.57
C ASP A 53 0.38 -10.16 18.13
N LEU A 54 0.87 -9.04 17.63
CA LEU A 54 1.61 -8.99 16.38
C LEU A 54 3.00 -9.54 16.67
N SER A 55 3.28 -10.77 16.21
CA SER A 55 4.61 -11.41 16.22
C SER A 55 5.74 -10.60 15.56
N THR A 56 5.43 -9.42 15.03
CA THR A 56 6.33 -8.46 14.41
C THR A 56 6.96 -7.56 15.49
N PRO A 57 8.29 -7.54 15.63
CA PRO A 57 8.94 -6.73 16.64
C PRO A 57 8.72 -5.23 16.42
N HIS A 58 8.57 -4.47 17.51
CA HIS A 58 8.37 -3.03 17.47
C HIS A 58 9.70 -2.25 17.45
N LEU A 59 9.72 -1.17 16.67
CA LEU A 59 10.82 -0.21 16.68
C LEU A 59 10.72 0.68 17.94
N THR A 60 11.78 0.70 18.75
CA THR A 60 11.84 1.51 19.98
C THR A 60 12.65 2.80 19.82
N LEU A 61 13.45 2.91 18.75
CA LEU A 61 14.29 4.07 18.49
C LEU A 61 13.55 5.11 17.62
N PRO A 62 13.44 6.38 18.04
CA PRO A 62 12.79 7.43 17.24
C PRO A 62 13.41 7.61 15.84
N SER A 63 14.74 7.41 15.70
CA SER A 63 15.44 7.47 14.41
C SER A 63 14.99 6.40 13.41
N SER A 64 14.29 5.36 13.86
CA SER A 64 13.77 4.29 13.00
C SER A 64 12.36 4.58 12.47
N ILE A 65 11.67 5.60 13.00
CA ILE A 65 10.33 5.97 12.52
C ILE A 65 10.42 6.41 11.05
N GLY A 66 9.54 5.87 10.20
CA GLY A 66 9.55 6.06 8.76
C GLY A 66 10.51 5.15 7.98
N ASN A 67 11.36 4.37 8.66
CA ASN A 67 12.32 3.45 8.04
C ASN A 67 11.91 1.97 8.15
N GLY A 68 10.60 1.69 8.12
CA GLY A 68 10.04 0.36 8.35
C GLY A 68 10.60 -0.74 7.44
N MET A 69 10.83 -0.43 6.15
CA MET A 69 11.36 -1.41 5.19
C MET A 69 12.73 -1.97 5.59
N GLN A 70 13.65 -1.11 6.03
CA GLN A 70 14.98 -1.56 6.48
C GLN A 70 14.89 -2.49 7.68
N PHE A 71 13.90 -2.27 8.54
CA PHE A 71 13.67 -3.11 9.70
C PHE A 71 13.04 -4.45 9.33
N ILE A 72 12.05 -4.45 8.44
CA ILE A 72 11.46 -5.68 7.91
C ILE A 72 12.52 -6.53 7.20
N SER A 73 13.40 -5.93 6.39
CA SER A 73 14.52 -6.66 5.77
C SER A 73 15.42 -7.32 6.83
N LYS A 74 15.78 -6.60 7.91
CA LYS A 74 16.58 -7.18 9.02
C LYS A 74 15.86 -8.32 9.74
N PHE A 75 14.57 -8.15 10.00
CA PHE A 75 13.76 -9.15 10.67
C PHE A 75 13.62 -10.41 9.81
N MET A 76 13.29 -10.24 8.53
CA MET A 76 13.23 -11.33 7.56
C MET A 76 14.57 -12.07 7.46
N SER A 77 15.71 -11.37 7.44
CA SER A 77 17.04 -12.01 7.41
C SER A 77 17.23 -12.89 8.64
N SER A 78 16.89 -12.36 9.80
CA SER A 78 17.03 -13.10 11.06
C SER A 78 16.12 -14.33 11.10
N LYS A 79 14.88 -14.24 10.59
CA LYS A 79 13.93 -15.36 10.56
C LYS A 79 14.34 -16.44 9.56
N LEU A 80 14.83 -16.04 8.40
CA LEU A 80 15.33 -16.96 7.36
C LEU A 80 16.59 -17.71 7.79
N ASN A 81 17.36 -17.18 8.74
CA ASN A 81 18.57 -17.80 9.27
C ASN A 81 18.35 -18.70 10.51
N ASP A 82 17.10 -18.82 11.01
CA ASP A 82 16.83 -19.48 12.30
C ASP A 82 16.94 -21.01 12.21
N LYS A 83 16.38 -21.62 11.17
CA LYS A 83 16.35 -23.09 10.96
C LYS A 83 16.54 -23.43 9.48
N PRO A 84 17.03 -24.64 9.14
CA PRO A 84 17.14 -25.08 7.75
C PRO A 84 15.82 -24.99 6.97
N GLU A 85 14.68 -25.22 7.63
CA GLU A 85 13.35 -25.11 7.00
C GLU A 85 12.85 -23.67 6.85
N SER A 86 13.52 -22.70 7.48
CA SER A 86 13.13 -21.29 7.42
C SER A 86 13.14 -20.71 6.01
N MET A 87 13.88 -21.33 5.07
CA MET A 87 13.96 -20.92 3.67
C MET A 87 12.82 -21.39 2.78
N LYS A 88 12.03 -22.37 3.25
CA LYS A 88 10.92 -22.94 2.49
C LYS A 88 9.89 -21.87 2.05
N PRO A 89 9.46 -20.91 2.89
CA PRO A 89 8.54 -19.84 2.48
C PRO A 89 9.06 -18.98 1.32
N LEU A 90 10.38 -18.77 1.21
CA LEU A 90 10.96 -18.04 0.08
C LEU A 90 10.83 -18.85 -1.22
N LEU A 91 11.10 -20.14 -1.18
CA LEU A 91 10.89 -21.03 -2.32
C LEU A 91 9.40 -21.10 -2.70
N ASP A 92 8.53 -21.30 -1.71
CA ASP A 92 7.08 -21.37 -1.91
C ASP A 92 6.57 -20.07 -2.55
N TYR A 93 7.07 -18.91 -2.12
CA TYR A 93 6.79 -17.63 -2.76
C TYR A 93 7.24 -17.59 -4.22
N LEU A 94 8.49 -17.99 -4.52
CA LEU A 94 9.00 -17.99 -5.90
C LEU A 94 8.18 -18.92 -6.82
N LEU A 95 7.76 -20.09 -6.33
CA LEU A 95 6.91 -21.04 -7.06
C LEU A 95 5.51 -20.49 -7.37
N THR A 96 5.02 -19.52 -6.58
CA THR A 96 3.74 -18.86 -6.81
C THR A 96 3.79 -17.78 -7.89
N LEU A 97 4.99 -17.33 -8.28
CA LEU A 97 5.14 -16.27 -9.27
C LEU A 97 4.69 -16.74 -10.64
N ASN A 98 3.69 -16.05 -11.17
CA ASN A 98 3.04 -16.37 -12.42
C ASN A 98 2.45 -15.10 -13.03
N TYR A 99 2.50 -15.00 -14.36
CA TYR A 99 1.74 -14.00 -15.10
C TYR A 99 0.93 -14.66 -16.22
N ARG A 100 -0.40 -14.54 -16.15
CA ARG A 100 -1.36 -15.07 -17.16
C ARG A 100 -1.16 -16.55 -17.53
N GLY A 101 -0.75 -17.38 -16.57
CA GLY A 101 -0.53 -18.81 -16.76
C GLY A 101 0.91 -19.19 -17.12
N GLU A 102 1.79 -18.20 -17.36
CA GLU A 102 3.23 -18.42 -17.51
C GLU A 102 3.90 -18.32 -16.14
N LYS A 103 4.64 -19.37 -15.75
CA LYS A 103 5.48 -19.37 -14.55
C LYS A 103 6.63 -18.37 -14.70
N LEU A 104 6.99 -17.70 -13.62
CA LEU A 104 8.11 -16.78 -13.55
C LEU A 104 9.13 -17.28 -12.52
N MET A 105 10.39 -16.91 -12.70
CA MET A 105 11.53 -17.26 -11.84
C MET A 105 11.82 -18.77 -11.79
N VAL A 106 11.00 -19.56 -11.11
CA VAL A 106 11.19 -21.00 -10.89
C VAL A 106 9.92 -21.78 -11.20
N ASN A 107 10.06 -23.02 -11.66
CA ASN A 107 8.93 -23.92 -11.88
C ASN A 107 8.91 -25.09 -10.89
N ASP A 108 7.87 -25.91 -10.99
CA ASP A 108 7.55 -26.96 -10.01
C ASP A 108 8.59 -28.11 -9.97
N THR A 109 9.59 -28.12 -10.85
CA THR A 109 10.72 -29.07 -10.76
C THR A 109 11.66 -28.77 -9.59
N ILE A 110 11.67 -27.52 -9.11
CA ILE A 110 12.41 -27.03 -7.95
C ILE A 110 11.48 -27.05 -6.71
N ASP A 111 11.23 -28.23 -6.17
CA ASP A 111 10.34 -28.45 -5.01
C ASP A 111 11.05 -28.40 -3.64
N THR A 112 12.38 -28.26 -3.62
CA THR A 112 13.18 -28.14 -2.40
C THR A 112 14.23 -27.02 -2.50
N VAL A 113 14.63 -26.49 -1.34
CA VAL A 113 15.67 -25.45 -1.24
C VAL A 113 17.02 -25.95 -1.77
N ASP A 114 17.36 -27.23 -1.57
CA ASP A 114 18.59 -27.83 -2.08
C ASP A 114 18.61 -27.87 -3.62
N LYS A 115 17.47 -28.20 -4.24
CA LYS A 115 17.32 -28.14 -5.71
C LYS A 115 17.46 -26.70 -6.21
N LEU A 116 16.89 -25.73 -5.49
CA LEU A 116 17.02 -24.31 -5.82
C LEU A 116 18.50 -23.89 -5.79
N GLN A 117 19.21 -24.14 -4.69
CA GLN A 117 20.64 -23.84 -4.57
C GLN A 117 21.46 -24.49 -5.69
N THR A 118 21.16 -25.75 -6.03
CA THR A 118 21.84 -26.47 -7.12
C THR A 118 21.58 -25.81 -8.48
N ALA A 119 20.32 -25.46 -8.77
CA ALA A 119 19.95 -24.81 -10.03
C ALA A 119 20.61 -23.43 -10.18
N LEU A 120 20.63 -22.63 -9.10
CA LEU A 120 21.29 -21.33 -9.08
C LEU A 120 22.79 -21.45 -9.35
N LEU A 121 23.48 -22.38 -8.69
CA LEU A 121 24.92 -22.61 -8.90
C LEU A 121 25.23 -23.01 -10.35
N LEU A 122 24.46 -23.93 -10.92
CA LEU A 122 24.62 -24.35 -12.33
C LEU A 122 24.41 -23.16 -13.29
N ALA A 123 23.38 -22.36 -13.04
CA ALA A 123 23.06 -21.19 -13.85
C ALA A 123 24.15 -20.12 -13.75
N GLU A 124 24.64 -19.80 -12.55
CA GLU A 124 25.69 -18.81 -12.32
C GLU A 124 27.01 -19.16 -13.03
N VAL A 125 27.44 -20.42 -12.93
CA VAL A 125 28.64 -20.92 -13.62
C VAL A 125 28.45 -20.80 -15.13
N PHE A 126 27.29 -21.19 -15.64
CA PHE A 126 26.97 -21.14 -17.05
C PHE A 126 26.96 -19.71 -17.61
N VAL A 127 26.22 -18.78 -16.99
CA VAL A 127 26.15 -17.38 -17.45
C VAL A 127 27.48 -16.65 -17.29
N SER A 128 28.33 -17.05 -16.33
CA SER A 128 29.68 -16.51 -16.18
C SER A 128 30.61 -16.83 -17.35
N GLY A 129 30.31 -17.89 -18.11
CA GLY A 129 31.02 -18.25 -19.33
C GLY A 129 30.53 -17.52 -20.58
N LEU A 130 29.41 -16.79 -20.51
CA LEU A 130 28.82 -16.08 -21.64
C LEU A 130 29.30 -14.62 -21.73
N PRO A 131 29.33 -14.02 -22.93
CA PRO A 131 29.47 -12.57 -23.06
C PRO A 131 28.36 -11.84 -22.29
N LYS A 132 28.71 -10.76 -21.57
CA LYS A 132 27.82 -9.99 -20.68
C LYS A 132 26.45 -9.66 -21.28
N PHE A 133 26.44 -9.16 -22.52
CA PHE A 133 25.24 -8.71 -23.22
C PHE A 133 24.54 -9.81 -24.03
N THR A 134 24.85 -11.08 -23.79
CA THR A 134 24.14 -12.19 -24.44
C THR A 134 22.67 -12.13 -24.01
N PRO A 135 21.70 -11.99 -24.93
CA PRO A 135 20.28 -11.90 -24.59
C PRO A 135 19.76 -13.19 -23.95
N TYR A 136 18.86 -13.09 -22.98
CA TYR A 136 18.26 -14.24 -22.27
C TYR A 136 17.69 -15.30 -23.23
N LEU A 137 17.00 -14.87 -24.29
CA LEU A 137 16.42 -15.74 -25.32
C LEU A 137 17.43 -16.73 -25.94
N LYS A 138 18.74 -16.42 -25.97
CA LYS A 138 19.76 -17.31 -26.52
C LYS A 138 20.09 -18.51 -25.62
N PHE A 139 19.74 -18.44 -24.34
CA PHE A 139 20.05 -19.47 -23.35
C PHE A 139 18.86 -19.86 -22.46
N GLU A 140 17.67 -19.36 -22.77
CA GLU A 140 16.40 -19.67 -22.08
C GLU A 140 16.17 -21.18 -21.95
N GLN A 141 16.32 -21.94 -23.03
CA GLN A 141 16.14 -23.40 -23.02
C GLN A 141 17.02 -24.08 -21.96
N ARG A 142 18.25 -23.60 -21.79
CA ARG A 142 19.19 -24.16 -20.82
C ARG A 142 18.78 -23.85 -19.37
N PHE A 143 18.20 -22.68 -19.13
CA PHE A 143 17.62 -22.32 -17.83
C PHE A 143 16.42 -23.20 -17.50
N GLN A 144 15.54 -23.42 -18.48
CA GLN A 144 14.35 -24.25 -18.31
C GLN A 144 14.68 -25.72 -17.98
N GLU A 145 15.77 -26.27 -18.55
CA GLU A 145 16.29 -27.60 -18.18
C GLU A 145 16.65 -27.72 -16.68
N TRP A 146 16.94 -26.61 -16.01
CA TRP A 146 17.24 -26.54 -14.57
C TRP A 146 16.06 -26.06 -13.72
N GLY A 147 14.89 -25.87 -14.32
CA GLY A 147 13.70 -25.38 -13.63
C GLY A 147 13.64 -23.87 -13.44
N LEU A 148 14.50 -23.11 -14.13
CA LEU A 148 14.52 -21.65 -14.07
C LEU A 148 13.74 -21.07 -15.26
N GLU A 149 12.71 -20.29 -14.97
CA GLU A 149 11.85 -19.62 -15.96
C GLU A 149 12.30 -18.18 -16.22
N LYS A 150 11.55 -17.42 -17.02
CA LYS A 150 11.84 -16.01 -17.30
C LYS A 150 11.75 -15.14 -16.04
N GLY A 151 12.40 -13.97 -16.06
CA GLY A 151 12.32 -12.97 -14.98
C GLY A 151 13.63 -12.71 -14.24
N TRP A 152 14.70 -13.45 -14.53
CA TRP A 152 16.02 -13.24 -13.91
C TRP A 152 16.79 -12.04 -14.46
N GLY A 153 16.54 -11.66 -15.71
CA GLY A 153 17.27 -10.60 -16.40
C GLY A 153 17.11 -10.64 -17.92
N GLU A 154 17.33 -9.50 -18.58
CA GLU A 154 17.28 -9.39 -20.05
C GLU A 154 18.50 -9.99 -20.76
N ASN A 155 19.63 -10.11 -20.05
CA ASN A 155 20.90 -10.61 -20.57
C ASN A 155 21.70 -11.37 -19.50
N ALA A 156 22.81 -11.99 -19.91
CA ALA A 156 23.64 -12.82 -19.04
C ALA A 156 24.18 -12.08 -17.81
N GLU A 157 24.61 -10.82 -17.94
CA GLU A 157 25.10 -10.02 -16.81
C GLU A 157 23.99 -9.75 -15.79
N ARG A 158 22.81 -9.33 -16.25
CA ARG A 158 21.67 -9.07 -15.38
C ARG A 158 21.18 -10.34 -14.67
N CYS A 159 21.09 -11.46 -15.40
CA CYS A 159 20.74 -12.75 -14.82
C CYS A 159 21.74 -13.15 -13.72
N LYS A 160 23.04 -13.04 -14.01
CA LYS A 160 24.10 -13.35 -13.05
C LYS A 160 23.95 -12.56 -11.75
N GLU A 161 23.73 -11.26 -11.83
CA GLU A 161 23.54 -10.44 -10.64
C GLU A 161 22.32 -10.87 -9.81
N THR A 162 21.19 -11.14 -10.47
CA THR A 162 19.94 -11.56 -9.78
C THR A 162 20.10 -12.94 -9.12
N LEU A 163 20.74 -13.89 -9.83
CA LEU A 163 21.08 -15.21 -9.29
C LEU A 163 21.98 -15.07 -8.05
N ASN A 164 23.06 -14.29 -8.17
CA ASN A 164 23.99 -14.06 -7.07
C ASN A 164 23.30 -13.51 -5.82
N PHE A 165 22.37 -12.55 -5.96
CA PHE A 165 21.66 -12.02 -4.80
C PHE A 165 20.84 -13.08 -4.08
N LEU A 166 20.16 -13.97 -4.83
CA LEU A 166 19.42 -15.06 -4.22
C LEU A 166 20.34 -16.10 -3.59
N SER A 167 21.46 -16.45 -4.25
CA SER A 167 22.46 -17.37 -3.72
C SER A 167 23.07 -16.87 -2.41
N GLU A 168 23.42 -15.59 -2.33
CA GLU A 168 23.88 -14.95 -1.08
C GLU A 168 22.82 -15.04 0.01
N VAL A 169 21.54 -14.74 -0.30
CA VAL A 169 20.44 -14.87 0.66
C VAL A 169 20.28 -16.32 1.15
N LEU A 170 20.37 -17.32 0.26
CA LEU A 170 20.23 -18.72 0.62
C LEU A 170 21.43 -19.27 1.40
N GLN A 171 22.63 -18.71 1.20
CA GLN A 171 23.84 -19.10 1.92
C GLN A 171 23.93 -18.43 3.29
N ALA A 172 23.69 -17.12 3.35
CA ALA A 172 23.78 -16.30 4.54
C ALA A 172 22.82 -15.10 4.43
N PRO A 173 21.59 -15.19 4.97
CA PRO A 173 20.57 -14.16 4.82
C PRO A 173 21.04 -12.81 5.33
N ASP A 174 21.05 -11.80 4.47
CA ASP A 174 21.35 -10.43 4.86
C ASP A 174 20.33 -9.43 4.27
N PRO A 175 20.15 -8.27 4.92
CA PRO A 175 19.11 -7.32 4.52
C PRO A 175 19.37 -6.69 3.15
N ILE A 176 20.65 -6.55 2.77
CA ILE A 176 21.07 -5.84 1.57
C ILE A 176 20.80 -6.70 0.33
N ASN A 177 21.22 -7.97 0.34
CA ASN A 177 20.97 -8.85 -0.79
C ASN A 177 19.49 -9.23 -0.90
N MET A 178 18.75 -9.32 0.21
CA MET A 178 17.30 -9.47 0.14
C MET A 178 16.62 -8.28 -0.54
N GLU A 179 16.94 -7.05 -0.14
CA GLU A 179 16.35 -5.86 -0.79
C GLU A 179 16.71 -5.80 -2.28
N LYS A 180 17.97 -6.10 -2.63
CA LYS A 180 18.42 -6.18 -4.03
C LYS A 180 17.75 -7.29 -4.82
N PHE A 181 17.45 -8.43 -4.19
CA PHE A 181 16.73 -9.53 -4.82
C PHE A 181 15.26 -9.17 -5.03
N PHE A 182 14.53 -8.80 -3.97
CA PHE A 182 13.10 -8.49 -4.06
C PHE A 182 12.81 -7.26 -4.93
N SER A 183 13.72 -6.28 -5.02
CA SER A 183 13.58 -5.17 -5.97
C SER A 183 13.66 -5.60 -7.44
N ARG A 184 14.16 -6.82 -7.71
CA ARG A 184 14.28 -7.41 -9.06
C ARG A 184 13.21 -8.45 -9.35
N VAL A 185 12.58 -9.03 -8.35
CA VAL A 185 11.51 -10.02 -8.54
C VAL A 185 10.35 -9.38 -9.32
N PRO A 186 9.96 -9.94 -10.48
CA PRO A 186 8.88 -9.39 -11.29
C PRO A 186 7.52 -9.84 -10.73
N SER A 187 6.99 -9.08 -9.78
CA SER A 187 5.73 -9.38 -9.09
C SER A 187 4.62 -8.34 -9.27
N ILE A 188 4.92 -7.18 -9.86
CA ILE A 188 3.98 -6.05 -10.00
C ILE A 188 3.88 -5.64 -11.47
N PHE A 189 2.68 -5.74 -12.05
CA PHE A 189 2.37 -5.36 -13.42
C PHE A 189 1.08 -4.55 -13.53
N ASN A 190 0.07 -4.91 -12.75
CA ASN A 190 -1.24 -4.27 -12.69
C ASN A 190 -1.38 -3.50 -11.37
N ILE A 191 -1.56 -2.18 -11.44
CA ILE A 191 -1.67 -1.31 -10.27
C ILE A 191 -3.00 -0.56 -10.30
N VAL A 192 -3.67 -0.46 -9.16
CA VAL A 192 -4.86 0.40 -9.01
C VAL A 192 -4.61 1.45 -7.92
N VAL A 193 -4.78 2.72 -8.28
CA VAL A 193 -4.62 3.87 -7.40
C VAL A 193 -6.01 4.47 -7.14
N PHE A 194 -6.40 4.63 -5.88
CA PHE A 194 -7.74 5.05 -5.48
C PHE A 194 -7.74 6.51 -5.07
N SER A 195 -8.58 7.34 -5.71
CA SER A 195 -8.78 8.75 -5.37
C SER A 195 -10.22 9.15 -5.70
N ILE A 196 -11.13 8.93 -4.75
CA ILE A 196 -12.56 8.86 -5.04
C ILE A 196 -13.22 10.22 -5.11
N HIS A 197 -13.03 11.08 -4.10
CA HIS A 197 -13.62 12.41 -4.06
C HIS A 197 -13.01 13.40 -5.08
N GLY A 198 -13.66 14.56 -5.17
CA GLY A 198 -13.21 15.68 -6.00
C GLY A 198 -13.52 15.49 -7.48
N TYR A 199 -13.08 16.44 -8.29
CA TYR A 199 -13.11 16.36 -9.75
C TYR A 199 -11.76 15.86 -10.23
N PHE A 200 -11.57 14.55 -10.28
CA PHE A 200 -10.30 14.00 -10.76
C PHE A 200 -10.24 14.03 -12.30
N GLY A 201 -9.27 14.74 -12.85
CA GLY A 201 -9.06 14.89 -14.29
C GLY A 201 -7.79 15.69 -14.59
N GLN A 202 -7.46 15.81 -15.87
CA GLN A 202 -6.19 16.40 -16.32
C GLN A 202 -6.31 17.85 -16.74
N GLU A 203 -7.53 18.28 -17.11
CA GLU A 203 -7.81 19.63 -17.61
C GLU A 203 -9.01 20.24 -16.89
N LYS A 204 -8.92 21.55 -16.58
CA LYS A 204 -10.04 22.36 -16.06
C LYS A 204 -10.63 21.90 -14.71
N VAL A 205 -9.89 21.09 -13.94
CA VAL A 205 -10.35 20.59 -12.63
C VAL A 205 -9.75 21.30 -11.43
N LEU A 206 -8.51 21.82 -11.54
CA LEU A 206 -7.81 22.45 -10.41
C LEU A 206 -8.56 23.69 -9.92
N GLY A 207 -8.78 23.77 -8.61
CA GLY A 207 -9.56 24.84 -7.97
C GLY A 207 -11.06 24.55 -7.85
N LEU A 208 -11.55 23.43 -8.43
CA LEU A 208 -12.89 22.93 -8.10
C LEU A 208 -12.93 22.39 -6.66
N PRO A 209 -14.12 22.32 -6.04
CA PRO A 209 -14.27 21.78 -4.69
C PRO A 209 -13.61 20.41 -4.52
N ASP A 210 -12.91 20.23 -3.40
CA ASP A 210 -12.15 19.02 -3.05
C ASP A 210 -11.13 18.58 -4.12
N THR A 211 -10.65 19.51 -4.96
CA THR A 211 -9.73 19.23 -6.06
C THR A 211 -8.48 20.09 -5.96
N GLY A 212 -7.35 19.48 -5.62
CA GLY A 212 -6.10 20.20 -5.36
C GLY A 212 -4.86 19.35 -5.56
N GLY A 213 -3.88 19.50 -4.65
CA GLY A 213 -2.56 18.89 -4.76
C GLY A 213 -2.57 17.36 -4.92
N GLN A 214 -3.56 16.67 -4.35
CA GLN A 214 -3.72 15.21 -4.50
C GLN A 214 -3.85 14.77 -5.96
N VAL A 215 -4.59 15.53 -6.80
CA VAL A 215 -4.74 15.20 -8.23
C VAL A 215 -3.39 15.32 -8.95
N VAL A 216 -2.65 16.40 -8.68
CA VAL A 216 -1.31 16.62 -9.27
C VAL A 216 -0.35 15.52 -8.83
N TYR A 217 -0.32 15.22 -7.52
CA TYR A 217 0.51 14.16 -6.95
C TYR A 217 0.29 12.83 -7.66
N ILE A 218 -0.98 12.41 -7.81
CA ILE A 218 -1.31 11.10 -8.39
C ILE A 218 -0.98 11.05 -9.89
N LEU A 219 -1.26 12.13 -10.64
CA LEU A 219 -0.91 12.16 -12.07
C LEU A 219 0.60 12.07 -12.30
N ASP A 220 1.41 12.75 -11.50
CA ASP A 220 2.87 12.67 -11.58
C ASP A 220 3.42 11.33 -11.08
N GLN A 221 2.81 10.79 -10.02
CA GLN A 221 3.11 9.46 -9.49
C GLN A 221 2.90 8.39 -10.56
N VAL A 222 1.74 8.37 -11.21
CA VAL A 222 1.36 7.35 -12.20
C VAL A 222 2.28 7.39 -13.43
N ARG A 223 2.66 8.59 -13.91
CA ARG A 223 3.64 8.75 -15.00
C ARG A 223 4.99 8.13 -14.63
N SER A 224 5.51 8.49 -13.45
CA SER A 224 6.79 7.99 -12.96
C SER A 224 6.76 6.48 -12.70
N MET A 225 5.64 5.97 -12.17
CA MET A 225 5.44 4.54 -11.93
C MET A 225 5.37 3.74 -13.22
N GLU A 226 4.70 4.23 -14.26
CA GLU A 226 4.68 3.54 -15.55
C GLU A 226 6.08 3.45 -16.16
N GLU A 227 6.84 4.55 -16.13
CA GLU A 227 8.23 4.56 -16.63
C GLU A 227 9.10 3.52 -15.92
N GLU A 228 9.05 3.50 -14.58
CA GLU A 228 9.79 2.54 -13.75
C GLU A 228 9.32 1.09 -14.00
N LEU A 229 8.02 0.84 -14.12
CA LEU A 229 7.48 -0.50 -14.43
C LEU A 229 7.99 -0.99 -15.79
N LEU A 230 7.91 -0.16 -16.83
CA LEU A 230 8.39 -0.51 -18.16
C LEU A 230 9.89 -0.82 -18.14
N GLN A 231 10.66 -0.03 -17.41
CA GLN A 231 12.08 -0.27 -17.23
C GLN A 231 12.35 -1.59 -16.51
N ARG A 232 11.67 -1.87 -15.39
CA ARG A 232 11.86 -3.10 -14.62
C ARG A 232 11.48 -4.34 -15.41
N ILE A 233 10.31 -4.33 -16.05
CA ILE A 233 9.83 -5.44 -16.90
C ILE A 233 10.87 -5.74 -17.98
N LYS A 234 11.35 -4.70 -18.68
CA LYS A 234 12.39 -4.84 -19.70
C LYS A 234 13.68 -5.42 -19.12
N GLN A 235 14.18 -4.85 -18.02
CA GLN A 235 15.42 -5.29 -17.38
C GLN A 235 15.36 -6.76 -16.92
N GLN A 236 14.18 -7.29 -16.62
CA GLN A 236 13.99 -8.70 -16.28
C GLN A 236 13.74 -9.62 -17.49
N GLY A 237 13.86 -9.09 -18.71
CA GLY A 237 13.71 -9.87 -19.94
C GLY A 237 12.27 -10.26 -20.23
N LEU A 238 11.29 -9.51 -19.70
CA LEU A 238 9.87 -9.79 -19.86
C LEU A 238 9.26 -8.89 -20.95
N HIS A 239 8.23 -9.41 -21.61
CA HIS A 239 7.45 -8.70 -22.64
C HIS A 239 6.01 -8.47 -22.16
N ILE A 240 5.87 -8.08 -20.90
CA ILE A 240 4.58 -7.82 -20.26
C ILE A 240 4.21 -6.35 -20.46
N THR A 241 2.94 -6.10 -20.78
CA THR A 241 2.39 -4.75 -20.80
C THR A 241 1.79 -4.44 -19.43
N PRO A 242 2.38 -3.52 -18.64
CA PRO A 242 1.80 -3.13 -17.36
C PRO A 242 0.49 -2.37 -17.59
N LYS A 243 -0.37 -2.29 -16.57
CA LYS A 243 -1.57 -1.44 -16.59
C LYS A 243 -1.66 -0.69 -15.27
N ILE A 244 -1.90 0.62 -15.32
CA ILE A 244 -2.18 1.43 -14.13
C ILE A 244 -3.56 2.04 -14.26
N LEU A 245 -4.45 1.80 -13.29
CA LEU A 245 -5.77 2.41 -13.24
C LEU A 245 -5.86 3.39 -12.07
N VAL A 246 -6.17 4.65 -12.35
CA VAL A 246 -6.57 5.61 -11.32
C VAL A 246 -8.07 5.56 -11.18
N LEU A 247 -8.55 4.87 -10.14
CA LEU A 247 -9.97 4.76 -9.83
C LEU A 247 -10.46 6.03 -9.15
N THR A 248 -11.50 6.62 -9.73
CA THR A 248 -12.17 7.81 -9.20
C THR A 248 -13.67 7.78 -9.51
N ARG A 249 -14.41 8.77 -9.02
CA ARG A 249 -15.85 8.85 -9.26
C ARG A 249 -16.18 9.38 -10.67
N LEU A 250 -17.14 8.76 -11.33
CA LEU A 250 -17.82 9.31 -12.51
C LEU A 250 -18.87 10.32 -12.06
N ILE A 251 -18.75 11.56 -12.56
CA ILE A 251 -19.66 12.66 -12.27
C ILE A 251 -20.34 13.07 -13.58
N PRO A 252 -21.58 12.62 -13.83
CA PRO A 252 -22.31 12.98 -15.05
C PRO A 252 -22.43 14.49 -15.28
N ASP A 253 -22.71 15.26 -14.22
CA ASP A 253 -22.80 16.71 -14.29
C ASP A 253 -21.41 17.34 -14.09
N SER A 254 -20.49 17.09 -15.03
CA SER A 254 -19.05 17.33 -14.91
C SER A 254 -18.60 18.80 -15.06
N LYS A 255 -19.54 19.75 -15.21
CA LYS A 255 -19.26 21.20 -15.36
C LYS A 255 -18.22 21.55 -16.45
N GLY A 256 -18.23 20.82 -17.57
CA GLY A 256 -17.33 21.06 -18.70
C GLY A 256 -15.94 20.41 -18.59
N THR A 257 -15.75 19.55 -17.58
CA THR A 257 -14.58 18.68 -17.43
C THR A 257 -14.86 17.30 -18.06
N LYS A 258 -13.82 16.45 -18.13
CA LYS A 258 -13.94 15.04 -18.56
C LYS A 258 -14.34 14.08 -17.43
N CYS A 259 -14.79 14.57 -16.26
CA CYS A 259 -15.18 13.71 -15.13
C CYS A 259 -16.41 12.81 -15.41
N ASN A 260 -17.10 13.00 -16.54
CA ASN A 260 -18.16 12.14 -17.05
C ASN A 260 -17.68 11.08 -18.07
N VAL A 261 -16.38 11.05 -18.40
CA VAL A 261 -15.78 10.06 -19.29
C VAL A 261 -15.29 8.88 -18.46
N GLU A 262 -15.86 7.70 -18.70
CA GLU A 262 -15.59 6.49 -17.94
C GLU A 262 -14.12 6.07 -17.96
N LEU A 263 -13.47 6.09 -19.12
CA LEU A 263 -12.07 5.70 -19.27
C LEU A 263 -11.31 6.79 -20.02
N GLU A 264 -10.33 7.39 -19.37
CA GLU A 264 -9.51 8.47 -19.93
C GLU A 264 -8.02 8.11 -19.84
N PRO A 265 -7.26 8.07 -20.96
CA PRO A 265 -5.83 7.88 -20.91
C PRO A 265 -5.12 8.99 -20.13
N VAL A 266 -4.15 8.64 -19.30
CA VAL A 266 -3.30 9.62 -18.63
C VAL A 266 -2.28 10.17 -19.64
N GLU A 267 -2.18 11.48 -19.75
CA GLU A 267 -1.26 12.17 -20.63
C GLU A 267 0.19 11.82 -20.31
N ASN A 268 0.98 11.67 -21.38
CA ASN A 268 2.39 11.26 -21.33
C ASN A 268 2.60 9.84 -20.78
N THR A 269 1.59 8.98 -20.89
CA THR A 269 1.66 7.55 -20.57
C THR A 269 1.12 6.71 -21.73
N LYS A 270 1.44 5.42 -21.75
CA LYS A 270 0.97 4.46 -22.76
C LYS A 270 -0.07 3.49 -22.21
N TYR A 271 0.01 3.17 -20.93
CA TYR A 271 -0.74 2.07 -20.31
C TYR A 271 -1.46 2.49 -19.02
N SER A 272 -1.49 3.78 -18.72
CA SER A 272 -2.14 4.34 -17.55
C SER A 272 -3.44 5.05 -17.91
N HIS A 273 -4.51 4.77 -17.16
CA HIS A 273 -5.84 5.29 -17.43
C HIS A 273 -6.53 5.73 -16.15
N ILE A 274 -7.33 6.78 -16.23
CA ILE A 274 -8.31 7.14 -15.20
C ILE A 274 -9.57 6.33 -15.48
N LEU A 275 -9.98 5.51 -14.51
CA LEU A 275 -11.23 4.76 -14.53
C LEU A 275 -12.25 5.44 -13.62
N ARG A 276 -13.39 5.81 -14.17
CA ARG A 276 -14.46 6.50 -13.44
C ARG A 276 -15.66 5.58 -13.29
N VAL A 277 -16.07 5.36 -12.04
CA VAL A 277 -17.26 4.56 -11.72
C VAL A 277 -18.30 5.47 -11.05
N PRO A 278 -19.59 5.41 -11.43
CA PRO A 278 -20.58 6.28 -10.81
C PRO A 278 -20.92 5.81 -9.40
N PHE A 279 -21.23 6.75 -8.52
CA PHE A 279 -22.03 6.41 -7.34
C PHE A 279 -23.46 6.12 -7.75
N LYS A 280 -24.13 5.31 -6.93
CA LYS A 280 -25.51 4.92 -7.15
C LYS A 280 -26.41 5.49 -6.05
N THR A 281 -27.58 5.96 -6.45
CA THR A 281 -28.70 6.22 -5.53
C THR A 281 -29.31 4.92 -5.03
N GLU A 282 -30.19 4.98 -4.02
CA GLU A 282 -30.89 3.80 -3.49
C GLU A 282 -31.68 3.05 -4.57
N ASP A 283 -32.31 3.77 -5.51
CA ASP A 283 -33.02 3.19 -6.66
C ASP A 283 -32.09 2.67 -7.78
N GLY A 284 -30.77 2.71 -7.56
CA GLY A 284 -29.75 2.13 -8.44
C GLY A 284 -29.34 2.97 -9.65
N LYS A 285 -29.84 4.21 -9.75
CA LYS A 285 -29.45 5.16 -10.81
C LYS A 285 -28.12 5.83 -10.48
N ASP A 286 -27.46 6.36 -11.50
CA ASP A 286 -26.23 7.11 -11.32
C ASP A 286 -26.49 8.44 -10.61
N LEU A 287 -25.74 8.67 -9.52
CA LEU A 287 -25.75 9.94 -8.81
C LEU A 287 -24.99 10.98 -9.62
N ARG A 288 -25.73 11.97 -10.15
CA ARG A 288 -25.26 12.88 -11.19
C ARG A 288 -24.37 14.00 -10.69
N GLN A 289 -24.73 14.58 -9.56
CA GLN A 289 -24.09 15.75 -8.98
C GLN A 289 -22.85 15.39 -8.16
N TRP A 290 -21.90 16.32 -8.07
CA TRP A 290 -20.78 16.23 -7.15
C TRP A 290 -21.25 16.12 -5.69
N VAL A 291 -20.46 15.40 -4.88
CA VAL A 291 -20.67 15.17 -3.44
C VAL A 291 -19.38 15.57 -2.75
N SER A 292 -19.47 16.28 -1.61
CA SER A 292 -18.28 16.63 -0.84
C SER A 292 -17.60 15.38 -0.30
N ARG A 293 -16.27 15.44 -0.13
CA ARG A 293 -15.50 14.39 0.54
C ARG A 293 -16.00 14.06 1.95
N PHE A 294 -16.66 15.00 2.63
CA PHE A 294 -17.28 14.77 3.94
C PHE A 294 -18.59 13.97 3.85
N ASP A 295 -19.30 14.00 2.72
CA ASP A 295 -20.63 13.40 2.56
C ASP A 295 -20.59 12.07 1.80
N ILE A 296 -19.40 11.54 1.55
CA ILE A 296 -19.17 10.48 0.56
C ILE A 296 -19.41 9.06 1.12
N TYR A 297 -19.34 8.90 2.43
CA TYR A 297 -19.28 7.60 3.12
C TYR A 297 -20.45 6.64 2.80
N PRO A 298 -21.71 7.09 2.66
CA PRO A 298 -22.83 6.18 2.34
C PRO A 298 -22.69 5.45 1.00
N TYR A 299 -21.83 5.93 0.09
CA TYR A 299 -21.68 5.38 -1.25
C TYR A 299 -20.52 4.38 -1.37
N LEU A 300 -19.55 4.41 -0.45
CA LEU A 300 -18.24 3.78 -0.67
C LEU A 300 -18.28 2.25 -0.73
N GLU A 301 -19.13 1.60 0.06
CA GLU A 301 -19.21 0.13 0.05
C GLU A 301 -19.76 -0.38 -1.29
N ARG A 302 -20.92 0.12 -1.72
CA ARG A 302 -21.50 -0.23 -3.02
C ARG A 302 -20.59 0.16 -4.17
N TYR A 303 -19.97 1.33 -4.10
CA TYR A 303 -18.98 1.77 -5.08
C TYR A 303 -17.82 0.80 -5.20
N THR A 304 -17.30 0.28 -4.08
CA THR A 304 -16.23 -0.71 -4.07
C THR A 304 -16.65 -1.97 -4.84
N GLN A 305 -17.88 -2.45 -4.63
CA GLN A 305 -18.40 -3.62 -5.34
C GLN A 305 -18.47 -3.41 -6.86
N ASP A 306 -19.06 -2.28 -7.28
CA ASP A 306 -19.22 -1.93 -8.70
C ASP A 306 -17.85 -1.71 -9.37
N ALA A 307 -16.92 -1.05 -8.67
CA ALA A 307 -15.58 -0.79 -9.16
C ALA A 307 -14.71 -2.06 -9.25
N SER A 308 -14.80 -2.97 -8.27
CA SER A 308 -14.07 -4.25 -8.31
C SER A 308 -14.40 -5.03 -9.57
N ALA A 309 -15.69 -5.13 -9.94
CA ALA A 309 -16.10 -5.85 -11.13
C ALA A 309 -15.48 -5.27 -12.41
N LYS A 310 -15.49 -3.94 -12.56
CA LYS A 310 -14.90 -3.23 -13.71
C LYS A 310 -13.39 -3.35 -13.76
N ILE A 311 -12.71 -3.26 -12.61
CA ILE A 311 -11.25 -3.40 -12.53
C ILE A 311 -10.82 -4.79 -12.97
N LEU A 312 -11.48 -5.84 -12.47
CA LEU A 312 -11.15 -7.23 -12.82
C LEU A 312 -11.34 -7.49 -14.32
N ASP A 313 -12.39 -6.92 -14.92
CA ASP A 313 -12.64 -7.00 -16.36
C ASP A 313 -11.55 -6.31 -17.19
N ILE A 314 -11.21 -5.05 -16.86
CA ILE A 314 -10.21 -4.26 -17.59
C ILE A 314 -8.79 -4.84 -17.45
N LEU A 315 -8.45 -5.35 -16.26
CA LEU A 315 -7.14 -5.94 -16.00
C LEU A 315 -7.02 -7.38 -16.51
N GLU A 316 -8.15 -8.04 -16.79
CA GLU A 316 -8.25 -9.48 -17.07
C GLU A 316 -7.62 -10.32 -15.94
N GLY A 317 -7.84 -9.88 -14.70
CA GLY A 317 -7.19 -10.45 -13.51
C GLY A 317 -7.24 -9.51 -12.31
N LYS A 318 -6.70 -9.96 -11.18
CA LYS A 318 -6.57 -9.10 -10.00
C LYS A 318 -5.40 -8.13 -10.17
N PRO A 319 -5.45 -6.94 -9.53
CA PRO A 319 -4.28 -6.10 -9.41
C PRO A 319 -3.20 -6.78 -8.58
N ASP A 320 -1.95 -6.42 -8.83
CA ASP A 320 -0.79 -6.86 -8.06
C ASP A 320 -0.51 -5.91 -6.89
N LEU A 321 -0.90 -4.64 -7.03
CA LEU A 321 -0.77 -3.61 -6.01
C LEU A 321 -1.97 -2.65 -6.02
N ILE A 322 -2.46 -2.31 -4.83
CA ILE A 322 -3.50 -1.31 -4.60
C ILE A 322 -2.93 -0.16 -3.75
N ILE A 323 -3.18 1.08 -4.15
CA ILE A 323 -2.73 2.28 -3.40
C ILE A 323 -3.94 3.17 -3.08
N GLY A 324 -4.30 3.24 -1.80
CA GLY A 324 -5.31 4.18 -1.29
C GLY A 324 -4.76 5.60 -1.17
N ASN A 325 -5.58 6.61 -1.50
CA ASN A 325 -5.25 8.01 -1.27
C ASN A 325 -6.39 8.72 -0.54
N TYR A 326 -6.04 9.43 0.54
CA TYR A 326 -6.98 10.08 1.46
C TYR A 326 -7.96 9.09 2.11
N THR A 327 -8.80 9.54 3.05
CA THR A 327 -9.63 8.67 3.86
C THR A 327 -10.57 7.77 3.04
N ASP A 328 -11.26 8.34 2.05
CA ASP A 328 -12.21 7.62 1.20
C ASP A 328 -11.54 6.63 0.25
N GLY A 329 -10.44 7.03 -0.40
CA GLY A 329 -9.64 6.14 -1.23
C GLY A 329 -8.96 5.03 -0.42
N ASN A 330 -8.50 5.33 0.79
CA ASN A 330 -7.93 4.36 1.72
C ASN A 330 -8.98 3.32 2.16
N LEU A 331 -10.21 3.75 2.48
CA LEU A 331 -11.28 2.82 2.85
C LEU A 331 -11.67 1.90 1.69
N VAL A 332 -11.88 2.45 0.49
CA VAL A 332 -12.20 1.64 -0.69
C VAL A 332 -11.05 0.68 -1.04
N ALA A 333 -9.81 1.13 -0.93
CA ALA A 333 -8.62 0.30 -1.10
C ALA A 333 -8.60 -0.86 -0.09
N SER A 334 -8.91 -0.62 1.19
CA SER A 334 -8.96 -1.64 2.25
C SER A 334 -10.06 -2.68 2.04
N LEU A 335 -11.24 -2.23 1.61
CA LEU A 335 -12.34 -3.16 1.28
C LEU A 335 -11.97 -4.04 0.08
N MET A 336 -11.31 -3.48 -0.93
CA MET A 336 -10.93 -4.22 -2.13
C MET A 336 -9.74 -5.15 -1.91
N SER A 337 -8.70 -4.71 -1.20
CA SER A 337 -7.51 -5.51 -0.89
C SER A 337 -7.88 -6.75 -0.07
N SER A 338 -8.71 -6.57 0.96
CA SER A 338 -9.21 -7.66 1.81
C SER A 338 -10.01 -8.69 1.00
N LYS A 339 -10.86 -8.24 0.06
CA LYS A 339 -11.65 -9.12 -0.80
C LYS A 339 -10.81 -9.88 -1.83
N LEU A 340 -9.78 -9.25 -2.40
CA LEU A 340 -9.01 -9.82 -3.52
C LEU A 340 -7.70 -10.50 -3.09
N GLY A 341 -7.26 -10.32 -1.84
CA GLY A 341 -5.96 -10.78 -1.37
C GLY A 341 -4.83 -10.15 -2.18
N VAL A 342 -4.76 -8.81 -2.16
CA VAL A 342 -3.81 -7.99 -2.91
C VAL A 342 -3.08 -7.06 -1.96
N THR A 343 -1.78 -6.86 -2.18
CA THR A 343 -0.97 -5.95 -1.37
C THR A 343 -1.51 -4.52 -1.43
N GLN A 344 -1.62 -3.88 -0.27
CA GLN A 344 -2.16 -2.54 -0.10
C GLN A 344 -1.10 -1.58 0.45
N GLY A 345 -0.95 -0.43 -0.22
CA GLY A 345 -0.35 0.77 0.34
C GLY A 345 -1.41 1.84 0.61
N THR A 346 -1.18 2.73 1.58
CA THR A 346 -2.01 3.93 1.78
C THR A 346 -1.18 5.20 1.84
N ILE A 347 -1.76 6.29 1.37
CA ILE A 347 -1.22 7.65 1.44
C ILE A 347 -2.30 8.53 2.04
N ALA A 348 -2.07 9.05 3.24
CA ALA A 348 -3.08 9.86 3.93
C ALA A 348 -3.33 11.20 3.22
N HIS A 349 -2.28 11.84 2.70
CA HIS A 349 -2.23 13.24 2.23
C HIS A 349 -2.53 14.28 3.32
N ALA A 350 -3.55 14.02 4.14
CA ALA A 350 -3.90 14.77 5.33
C ALA A 350 -4.76 13.91 6.26
N LEU A 351 -4.62 14.11 7.57
CA LEU A 351 -5.53 13.59 8.59
C LEU A 351 -6.32 14.76 9.18
N GLU A 352 -7.62 14.81 8.96
CA GLU A 352 -8.44 15.98 9.35
C GLU A 352 -8.47 16.18 10.88
N LYS A 353 -8.28 15.12 11.66
CA LYS A 353 -8.21 15.18 13.14
C LYS A 353 -7.18 16.20 13.66
N THR A 354 -6.08 16.43 12.93
CA THR A 354 -5.04 17.39 13.34
C THR A 354 -5.30 18.81 12.84
N LYS A 355 -6.19 18.98 11.85
CA LYS A 355 -6.55 20.27 11.25
C LYS A 355 -7.71 20.95 11.96
N TYR A 356 -8.59 20.16 12.58
CA TYR A 356 -9.73 20.65 13.33
C TYR A 356 -9.50 20.40 14.83
N GLU A 357 -9.23 21.48 15.55
CA GLU A 357 -8.89 21.43 16.97
C GLU A 357 -10.00 20.78 17.80
N ASN A 358 -9.63 19.81 18.63
CA ASN A 358 -10.54 19.04 19.48
C ASN A 358 -11.71 18.37 18.71
N SER A 359 -11.54 18.12 17.41
CA SER A 359 -12.57 17.49 16.57
C SER A 359 -12.92 16.06 16.99
N ASP A 360 -12.01 15.38 17.69
CA ASP A 360 -12.22 14.07 18.27
C ASP A 360 -13.15 14.12 19.49
N ALA A 361 -12.99 15.11 20.37
CA ALA A 361 -13.82 15.28 21.57
C ALA A 361 -15.17 15.94 21.26
N LYS A 362 -15.17 16.93 20.34
CA LYS A 362 -16.34 17.70 19.91
C LYS A 362 -17.04 17.12 18.69
N TRP A 363 -16.76 15.87 18.35
CA TRP A 363 -17.20 15.28 17.09
C TRP A 363 -18.71 15.40 16.89
N ARG A 364 -19.52 15.20 17.94
CA ARG A 364 -21.00 15.30 17.87
C ARG A 364 -21.50 16.66 17.35
N GLU A 365 -20.84 17.76 17.73
CA GLU A 365 -21.19 19.11 17.27
C GLU A 365 -20.81 19.33 15.80
N LEU A 366 -19.71 18.70 15.37
CA LEU A 366 -19.14 18.83 14.04
C LEU A 366 -19.74 17.84 13.03
N ASP A 367 -20.37 16.76 13.52
CA ASP A 367 -20.77 15.62 12.69
C ASP A 367 -21.84 15.98 11.66
N GLN A 368 -22.75 16.90 11.98
CA GLN A 368 -23.78 17.36 11.03
C GLN A 368 -23.19 18.02 9.77
N LYS A 369 -21.96 18.53 9.84
CA LYS A 369 -21.32 19.26 8.75
C LYS A 369 -20.15 18.50 8.12
N TYR A 370 -19.38 17.79 8.93
CA TYR A 370 -18.11 17.19 8.51
C TYR A 370 -18.12 15.66 8.55
N HIS A 371 -19.11 15.05 9.21
CA HIS A 371 -19.21 13.60 9.36
C HIS A 371 -17.90 12.95 9.84
N PHE A 372 -17.27 13.57 10.84
CA PHE A 372 -15.99 13.11 11.39
C PHE A 372 -16.09 11.74 12.05
N SER A 373 -17.26 11.33 12.53
CA SER A 373 -17.47 9.99 13.05
C SER A 373 -17.16 8.92 11.98
N CYS A 374 -17.69 9.09 10.76
CA CYS A 374 -17.38 8.27 9.61
C CYS A 374 -15.91 8.39 9.19
N GLN A 375 -15.38 9.60 9.10
CA GLN A 375 -14.00 9.84 8.64
C GLN A 375 -12.96 9.17 9.56
N PHE A 376 -13.04 9.42 10.86
CA PHE A 376 -12.06 8.88 11.81
C PHE A 376 -12.14 7.36 11.92
N THR A 377 -13.35 6.80 11.79
CA THR A 377 -13.54 5.35 11.72
C THR A 377 -12.87 4.77 10.46
N ALA A 378 -13.10 5.39 9.30
CA ALA A 378 -12.50 4.97 8.03
C ALA A 378 -10.97 5.07 8.06
N ASP A 379 -10.43 6.15 8.63
CA ASP A 379 -9.00 6.35 8.84
C ASP A 379 -8.41 5.23 9.73
N MET A 380 -9.06 4.90 10.85
CA MET A 380 -8.61 3.82 11.74
C MET A 380 -8.63 2.44 11.07
N ILE A 381 -9.70 2.14 10.32
CA ILE A 381 -9.81 0.89 9.55
C ILE A 381 -8.63 0.80 8.57
N ALA A 382 -8.43 1.83 7.74
CA ALA A 382 -7.45 1.75 6.68
C ALA A 382 -6.00 1.77 7.21
N MET A 383 -5.72 2.55 8.27
CA MET A 383 -4.40 2.57 8.92
C MET A 383 -3.97 1.20 9.45
N ASN A 384 -4.93 0.39 9.93
CA ASN A 384 -4.63 -0.92 10.52
C ASN A 384 -4.86 -2.10 9.54
N THR A 385 -5.42 -1.85 8.35
CA THR A 385 -5.65 -2.88 7.34
C THR A 385 -4.53 -2.94 6.30
N THR A 386 -3.88 -1.82 6.00
CA THR A 386 -2.87 -1.70 4.93
C THR A 386 -1.58 -2.47 5.26
N ASP A 387 -0.88 -2.97 4.23
CA ASP A 387 0.41 -3.64 4.41
C ASP A 387 1.55 -2.64 4.68
N PHE A 388 1.45 -1.44 4.08
CA PHE A 388 2.38 -0.35 4.34
C PHE A 388 1.73 1.03 4.18
N ILE A 389 2.35 2.04 4.79
CA ILE A 389 1.93 3.46 4.73
C ILE A 389 3.07 4.27 4.13
N ILE A 390 2.77 5.12 3.15
CA ILE A 390 3.72 6.10 2.61
C ILE A 390 3.33 7.48 3.14
N THR A 391 4.30 8.18 3.72
CA THR A 391 4.17 9.57 4.17
C THR A 391 5.15 10.46 3.45
N SER A 392 4.78 11.72 3.21
CA SER A 392 5.68 12.65 2.52
C SER A 392 6.79 13.18 3.44
N THR A 393 6.58 13.14 4.76
CA THR A 393 7.53 13.67 5.74
C THR A 393 7.51 12.88 7.04
N TYR A 394 8.64 12.85 7.76
CA TYR A 394 8.72 12.32 9.12
C TYR A 394 7.72 13.00 10.08
N GLN A 395 7.50 14.31 9.87
CA GLN A 395 6.56 15.14 10.63
C GLN A 395 5.14 14.55 10.64
N GLU A 396 4.73 13.97 9.52
CA GLU A 396 3.40 13.36 9.34
C GLU A 396 3.19 12.17 10.28
N ILE A 397 4.27 11.45 10.62
CA ILE A 397 4.22 10.28 11.51
C ILE A 397 4.42 10.69 12.98
N ALA A 398 5.49 11.43 13.28
CA ALA A 398 5.99 11.59 14.65
C ALA A 398 6.05 13.06 15.12
N GLY A 399 5.60 14.01 14.30
CA GLY A 399 5.63 15.42 14.65
C GLY A 399 7.06 16.01 14.74
N ARG A 400 7.19 17.16 15.42
CA ARG A 400 8.48 17.78 15.77
C ARG A 400 8.79 17.48 17.22
N SER A 401 10.07 17.32 17.56
CA SER A 401 10.50 17.51 18.93
C SER A 401 10.19 18.94 19.35
N VAL A 402 9.28 19.12 20.30
CA VAL A 402 9.14 20.40 21.00
C VAL A 402 10.37 20.52 21.89
N GLY A 403 11.24 21.47 21.55
CA GLY A 403 12.44 21.82 22.30
C GLY A 403 12.12 22.62 23.54
#